data_AF-A0A4P7UAT1-F1
#
_entry.id   AF-A0A4P7UAT1-F1
#
_cell.length_a   1.000
_cell.length_b   1.000
_cell.length_c   1.000
_cell.angle_alpha   90.00
_cell.angle_beta   90.00
_cell.angle_gamma   90.00
#
_symmetry.space_group_name_H-M   'P 1'
#
loop_
_entity.id
_entity.type
_entity.pdbx_description
1 polymer ?
#
loop_
_entity_poly.entity_id
_entity_poly.type
_entity_poly.pdbx_seq_one_letter_code
_entity_poly.pdbx_strand_id
1 'polypeptide(L)'
;MLVLLGDEVTGDGADAILGGLLSGMASQARGLVVAAPTADEGSQLDRLREGDALGDATSVDGAETAAGQVAAIAALARSYDTQGGSFGAGGADGTVPLG
;
A
#
# COMPACT_ATOMS: atom_id res chain seq x y z
N MET A 1 -2.70 1.01 -11.17
CA MET A 1 -1.64 2.03 -11.03
C MET A 1 -0.74 1.64 -9.87
N LEU A 2 0.58 1.66 -10.03
CA LEU A 2 1.53 1.30 -8.96
C LEU A 2 2.24 2.56 -8.43
N VAL A 3 2.18 2.77 -7.12
CA VAL A 3 2.90 3.82 -6.39
C VAL A 3 3.92 3.12 -5.49
N LEU A 4 5.19 3.52 -5.61
CA LEU A 4 6.26 3.03 -4.75
C LEU A 4 6.61 4.13 -3.74
N LEU A 5 6.45 3.85 -2.45
CA LEU A 5 6.92 4.74 -1.39
C LEU A 5 8.44 4.68 -1.36
N GLY A 6 9.05 5.86 -1.37
CA GLY A 6 10.48 6.01 -1.08
C GLY A 6 10.70 6.04 0.43
N ASP A 7 11.69 6.81 0.85
CA ASP A 7 11.96 7.02 2.26
C ASP A 7 10.76 7.67 2.97
N GLU A 8 10.58 7.31 4.24
CA GLU A 8 9.52 7.86 5.07
C GLU A 8 9.63 9.38 5.17
N VAL A 9 8.49 10.05 4.94
CA VAL A 9 8.40 11.50 5.07
C VAL A 9 8.17 11.86 6.54
N THR A 10 9.16 12.50 7.15
CA THR A 10 9.07 12.95 8.55
C THR A 10 8.52 14.37 8.66
N GLY A 11 7.62 14.62 9.60
CA GLY A 11 7.12 15.96 9.94
C GLY A 11 5.63 15.96 10.30
N ASP A 12 5.19 16.99 11.02
CA ASP A 12 3.79 17.13 11.43
C ASP A 12 2.87 17.17 10.20
N GLY A 13 1.90 16.25 10.15
CA GLY A 13 0.92 16.16 9.07
C GLY A 13 1.40 15.48 7.78
N ALA A 14 2.61 14.92 7.74
CA ALA A 14 3.12 14.20 6.57
C ALA A 14 2.18 13.05 6.14
N ASP A 15 1.70 12.25 7.09
CA ASP A 15 0.79 11.13 6.80
C ASP A 15 -0.58 11.61 6.32
N ALA A 16 -1.06 12.77 6.81
CA ALA A 16 -2.31 13.35 6.34
C ALA A 16 -2.21 13.83 4.89
N ILE A 17 -1.07 14.42 4.51
CA ILE A 17 -0.79 14.84 3.13
C ILE A 17 -0.69 13.61 2.22
N LEU A 18 0.09 12.60 2.62
CA LEU A 18 0.28 11.39 1.84
C LEU A 18 -1.03 10.61 1.70
N GLY A 19 -1.77 10.44 2.81
CA GLY A 19 -3.11 9.85 2.82
C GLY A 19 -4.09 10.58 1.91
N GLY A 20 -4.13 11.92 1.96
CA GLY A 20 -4.97 12.72 1.06
C GLY A 20 -4.61 12.54 -0.41
N LEU A 21 -3.32 12.45 -0.75
CA LEU A 21 -2.85 12.19 -2.10
C LEU A 21 -3.25 10.78 -2.56
N LEU A 22 -2.99 9.76 -1.75
CA LEU A 22 -3.31 8.37 -2.05
C LEU A 22 -4.82 8.15 -2.19
N SER A 23 -5.62 8.72 -1.29
CA SER A 23 -7.09 8.68 -1.36
C SER A 23 -7.63 9.39 -2.61
N GLY A 24 -7.11 10.58 -2.94
CA GLY A 24 -7.46 11.29 -4.17
C GLY A 24 -7.10 10.48 -5.43
N MET A 25 -5.94 9.84 -5.43
CA MET A 25 -5.50 8.95 -6.51
C MET A 25 -6.38 7.69 -6.62
N ALA A 26 -6.74 7.07 -5.49
CA ALA A 26 -7.62 5.90 -5.44
C ALA A 26 -9.00 6.23 -6.01
N SER A 27 -9.53 7.43 -5.76
CA SER A 27 -10.83 7.85 -6.29
C SER A 27 -10.87 7.99 -7.82
N GLN A 28 -9.72 8.19 -8.45
CA GLN A 28 -9.61 8.46 -9.90
C GLN A 28 -9.03 7.28 -10.68
N ALA A 29 -8.16 6.50 -10.05
CA ALA A 29 -7.45 5.41 -10.69
C ALA A 29 -8.00 4.05 -10.25
N ARG A 30 -8.42 3.24 -11.22
CA ARG A 30 -8.68 1.82 -10.97
C ARG A 30 -7.39 1.10 -10.61
N GLY A 31 -7.45 0.35 -9.52
CA GLY A 31 -6.40 -0.57 -9.12
C GLY A 31 -5.14 0.13 -8.62
N LEU A 32 -5.27 1.07 -7.69
CA LEU A 32 -4.13 1.69 -7.02
C LEU A 32 -3.48 0.69 -6.06
N VAL A 33 -2.19 0.42 -6.27
CA VAL A 33 -1.34 -0.37 -5.38
C VAL A 33 -0.26 0.53 -4.80
N VAL A 34 -0.15 0.52 -3.48
CA VAL A 34 0.82 1.27 -2.68
C VAL A 34 1.85 0.28 -2.16
N ALA A 35 3.03 0.27 -2.78
CA ALA A 35 4.13 -0.62 -2.41
C ALA A 35 5.16 0.15 -1.58
N ALA A 36 5.57 -0.38 -0.42
CA ALA A 36 6.57 0.23 0.45
C ALA A 36 7.63 -0.80 0.88
N PRO A 37 8.73 -0.36 1.51
CA PRO A 37 9.62 -1.26 2.24
C PRO A 37 8.86 -2.10 3.28
N THR A 38 9.49 -3.16 3.82
CA THR A 38 8.89 -3.95 4.91
C THR A 38 8.39 -3.03 6.03
N ALA A 39 7.10 -3.14 6.34
CA ALA A 39 6.46 -2.32 7.34
C ALA A 39 6.68 -2.92 8.73
N ASP A 40 7.20 -2.10 9.64
CA ASP A 40 7.26 -2.38 11.07
C ASP A 40 6.18 -1.56 11.82
N GLU A 41 5.91 -1.92 13.07
CA GLU A 41 4.96 -1.19 13.94
C GLU A 41 5.33 0.29 14.00
N GLY A 42 4.35 1.14 13.67
CA GLY A 42 4.52 2.58 13.64
C GLY A 42 5.27 3.12 12.43
N SER A 43 5.60 2.32 11.42
CA SER A 43 6.11 2.82 10.12
C SER A 43 5.04 3.61 9.36
N GLN A 44 5.43 4.43 8.39
CA GLN A 44 4.47 5.22 7.61
C GLN A 44 3.37 4.37 6.93
N LEU A 45 3.72 3.21 6.35
CA LEU A 45 2.71 2.34 5.75
C LEU A 45 1.77 1.72 6.80
N ASP A 46 2.31 1.36 7.96
CA ASP A 46 1.51 0.83 9.09
C ASP A 46 0.49 1.88 9.57
N ARG A 47 0.94 3.12 9.81
CA ARG A 47 0.06 4.23 10.21
C ARG A 47 -1.00 4.55 9.14
N LEU A 48 -0.65 4.46 7.85
CA LEU A 48 -1.61 4.65 6.75
C LEU A 48 -2.68 3.55 6.72
N ARG A 49 -2.32 2.31 7.05
CA ARG A 49 -3.26 1.18 7.16
C ARG A 49 -4.21 1.36 8.35
N GLU A 50 -3.71 1.80 9.50
CA GLU A 50 -4.52 2.07 10.69
C GLU A 50 -5.49 3.25 10.51
N GLY A 51 -5.04 4.30 9.83
CA GLY A 51 -5.78 5.56 9.68
C GLY A 51 -6.87 5.57 8.60
N ASP A 52 -7.16 4.44 7.95
CA ASP A 52 -8.06 4.31 6.79
C ASP A 52 -7.71 5.27 5.62
N ALA A 53 -6.47 5.75 5.61
CA ALA A 53 -6.00 6.78 4.69
C ALA A 53 -5.80 6.26 3.25
N LEU A 54 -5.81 4.94 3.08
CA LEU A 54 -5.62 4.26 1.80
C LEU A 54 -6.91 4.16 0.98
N GLY A 55 -8.09 4.26 1.59
CA GLY A 55 -9.37 4.07 0.91
C GLY A 55 -9.40 2.74 0.13
N ASP A 56 -9.73 2.81 -1.16
CA ASP A 56 -9.79 1.63 -2.05
C ASP A 56 -8.41 1.12 -2.51
N ALA A 57 -7.30 1.76 -2.10
CA ALA A 57 -5.97 1.35 -2.50
C ALA A 57 -5.57 0.02 -1.83
N THR A 58 -4.96 -0.86 -2.61
CA THR A 58 -4.28 -2.04 -2.08
C THR A 58 -2.91 -1.64 -1.55
N SER A 59 -2.51 -2.11 -0.38
CA SER A 59 -1.15 -1.91 0.16
C SER A 59 -0.32 -3.18 0.10
N VAL A 60 0.96 -3.03 -0.19
CA VAL A 60 1.96 -4.11 -0.18
C VAL A 60 3.22 -3.59 0.50
N ASP A 61 3.76 -4.34 1.44
CA ASP A 61 5.09 -4.08 2.01
C ASP A 61 6.15 -5.07 1.50
N GLY A 62 7.40 -4.83 1.85
CA GLY A 62 8.52 -5.68 1.45
C GLY A 62 8.96 -5.49 -0.01
N ALA A 63 8.74 -4.31 -0.60
CA ALA A 63 9.08 -4.00 -2.00
C ALA A 63 10.59 -4.10 -2.32
N GLU A 64 11.45 -4.07 -1.31
CA GLU A 64 12.88 -4.35 -1.38
C GLU A 64 13.20 -5.85 -1.57
N THR A 65 12.22 -6.72 -1.34
CA THR A 65 12.36 -8.18 -1.48
C THR A 65 11.73 -8.68 -2.78
N ALA A 66 12.23 -9.81 -3.30
CA ALA A 66 11.63 -10.45 -4.47
C ALA A 66 10.18 -10.89 -4.21
N ALA A 67 9.87 -11.33 -2.98
CA ALA A 67 8.53 -11.74 -2.59
C ALA A 67 7.54 -10.56 -2.62
N GLY A 68 7.90 -9.41 -2.04
CA GLY A 68 7.08 -8.21 -2.06
C GLY A 68 6.92 -7.61 -3.46
N GLN A 69 7.95 -7.68 -4.31
CA GLN A 69 7.84 -7.28 -5.72
C GLN A 69 6.82 -8.13 -6.49
N VAL A 70 6.84 -9.46 -6.31
CA VAL A 70 5.82 -10.34 -6.90
C VAL A 70 4.45 -10.06 -6.31
N ALA A 71 4.36 -9.85 -4.99
CA ALA A 71 3.11 -9.50 -4.32
C ALA A 71 2.52 -8.19 -4.86
N ALA A 72 3.34 -7.16 -5.13
CA ALA A 72 2.90 -5.88 -5.69
C ALA A 72 2.33 -6.04 -7.10
N ILE A 73 2.95 -6.87 -7.94
CA ILE A 73 2.44 -7.16 -9.29
C ILE A 73 1.14 -7.97 -9.22
N ALA A 74 1.08 -8.98 -8.34
CA ALA A 74 -0.12 -9.79 -8.14
C ALA A 74 -1.28 -8.95 -7.59
N ALA A 75 -1.00 -8.06 -6.63
CA ALA A 75 -1.95 -7.08 -6.11
C ALA A 75 -2.45 -6.15 -7.20
N LEU A 76 -1.56 -5.68 -8.08
CA LEU A 76 -1.95 -4.83 -9.20
C LEU A 76 -2.89 -5.56 -10.15
N ALA A 77 -2.61 -6.82 -10.47
CA ALA A 77 -3.50 -7.64 -11.29
C ALA A 77 -4.88 -7.83 -10.63
N ARG A 78 -4.92 -8.22 -9.35
CA ARG A 78 -6.16 -8.39 -8.58
C ARG A 78 -6.97 -7.10 -8.45
N SER A 79 -6.28 -5.96 -8.30
CA SER A 79 -6.91 -4.65 -8.04
C SER A 79 -7.83 -4.15 -9.16
N TYR A 80 -7.76 -4.76 -10.35
CA TYR A 80 -8.70 -4.49 -11.44
C TYR A 80 -10.08 -5.13 -11.23
N ASP A 81 -10.14 -6.23 -10.49
CA ASP A 81 -11.37 -6.96 -10.19
C ASP A 81 -11.83 -6.75 -8.73
N THR A 82 -10.88 -6.69 -7.80
CA THR A 82 -11.11 -6.52 -6.36
C THR A 82 -10.13 -5.51 -5.79
N GLN A 83 -10.64 -4.33 -5.43
CA GLN A 83 -9.86 -3.24 -4.83
C GLN A 83 -9.60 -3.49 -3.33
N GLY A 84 -8.64 -2.75 -2.78
CA GLY A 84 -8.26 -2.85 -1.37
C GLY A 84 -7.40 -4.08 -1.04
N GLY A 85 -7.17 -4.26 0.25
CA GLY A 85 -6.34 -5.34 0.81
C GLY A 85 -4.95 -4.87 1.24
N SER A 86 -4.38 -5.64 2.15
CA SER A 86 -3.11 -5.38 2.82
C SER A 86 -2.23 -6.63 2.77
N PHE A 87 -1.23 -6.62 1.90
CA PHE A 87 -0.36 -7.76 1.65
C PHE A 87 1.10 -7.50 2.04
N GLY A 88 1.87 -8.59 2.12
CA GLY A 88 3.28 -8.57 2.51
C GLY A 88 3.51 -9.14 3.90
N ALA A 89 4.69 -8.88 4.48
CA ALA A 89 5.08 -9.36 5.80
C ALA A 89 4.25 -8.73 6.94
N GLY A 90 3.93 -7.45 6.83
CA GLY A 90 3.07 -6.72 7.77
C GLY A 90 1.62 -6.61 7.30
N GLY A 91 1.25 -7.29 6.22
CA GLY A 91 -0.09 -7.24 5.64
C GLY A 91 -1.10 -8.15 6.36
N ALA A 92 -2.31 -7.64 6.62
CA ALA A 92 -3.36 -8.39 7.31
C ALA A 92 -4.00 -9.50 6.45
N ASP A 93 -3.92 -9.40 5.12
CA ASP A 93 -4.52 -10.33 4.16
C ASP A 93 -3.52 -11.38 3.64
N GLY A 94 -2.34 -11.46 4.26
CA GLY A 94 -1.31 -12.44 3.97
C GLY A 94 -0.23 -11.95 3.01
N THR A 95 0.68 -12.86 2.64
CA THR A 95 1.93 -12.48 1.95
C THR A 95 1.72 -12.09 0.49
N VAL A 96 0.78 -12.75 -0.21
CA VAL A 96 0.48 -12.53 -1.63
C VAL A 96 -1.04 -12.67 -1.81
N PRO A 97 -1.69 -11.82 -2.62
CA PRO A 97 -3.09 -11.99 -2.97
C PRO A 97 -3.30 -13.31 -3.71
N LEU A 98 -4.08 -14.20 -3.12
CA LEU A 98 -4.52 -15.44 -3.75
C LEU A 98 -5.89 -15.19 -4.36
N GLY A 99 -5.94 -15.04 -5.69
CA GLY A 99 -7.16 -15.00 -6.52
C GLY A 99 -8.29 -14.18 -5.95
#